data_AF-A0A3D5AB35-F1
#
_entry.id   AF-A0A3D5AB35-F1
#
_cell.length_a   1.000
_cell.length_b   1.000
_cell.length_c   1.000
_cell.angle_alpha   90.00
_cell.angle_beta   90.00
_cell.angle_gamma   90.00
#
_symmetry.space_group_name_H-M   'P 1'
#
loop_
_entity.id
_entity.type
_entity.pdbx_description
1 polymer ?
#
loop_
_entity_poly.entity_id
_entity_poly.type
_entity_poly.pdbx_seq_one_letter_code
_entity_poly.pdbx_strand_id
1 'polypeptide(L)'
;MKLIIKTAAYLLLLFLYSCSHRSSKKEDHKVVLQVGTYTLLQDEYYYLKEKLKRNHQDSIQLLEEIRDQAYLLAFANEHRYDTINELNKRLDYALKFYIAQ
;
A
#
# COMPACT_ATOMS: atom_id res chain seq x y z
N MET A 1 -3.10 -6.88 -53.46
CA MET A 1 -3.65 -7.33 -52.15
C MET A 1 -2.60 -7.84 -51.15
N LYS A 2 -1.51 -8.51 -51.58
CA LYS A 2 -0.51 -9.08 -50.63
C LYS A 2 0.32 -8.05 -49.84
N LEU A 3 0.46 -6.80 -50.33
CA LEU A 3 1.29 -5.77 -49.67
C LEU A 3 0.59 -5.13 -48.46
N ILE A 4 -0.72 -4.86 -48.57
CA ILE A 4 -1.54 -4.23 -47.51
C ILE A 4 -1.65 -5.14 -46.28
N ILE A 5 -1.68 -6.46 -46.49
CA ILE A 5 -1.75 -7.45 -45.42
C ILE A 5 -0.43 -7.48 -44.63
N LYS A 6 0.71 -7.31 -45.30
CA LYS A 6 2.02 -7.26 -44.64
C LYS A 6 2.20 -5.99 -43.80
N THR A 7 1.72 -4.84 -44.29
CA THR A 7 1.78 -3.58 -43.54
C THR A 7 0.82 -3.60 -42.34
N ALA A 8 -0.36 -4.21 -42.49
CA ALA A 8 -1.30 -4.39 -41.38
C ALA A 8 -0.75 -5.32 -40.29
N ALA A 9 -0.09 -6.42 -40.67
CA ALA A 9 0.56 -7.33 -39.73
C ALA A 9 1.71 -6.66 -38.97
N TYR A 10 2.48 -5.80 -39.62
CA TYR A 10 3.58 -5.06 -38.99
C TYR A 10 3.06 -4.01 -37.99
N LEU A 11 1.96 -3.33 -38.31
CA LEU A 11 1.27 -2.42 -37.38
C LEU A 11 0.69 -3.15 -36.17
N LEU A 12 0.13 -4.35 -36.37
CA LEU A 12 -0.38 -5.19 -35.29
C LEU A 12 0.73 -5.66 -34.34
N LEU A 13 1.89 -6.03 -34.88
CA LEU A 13 3.06 -6.40 -34.09
C LEU A 13 3.61 -5.23 -33.27
N LEU A 14 3.62 -4.01 -33.82
CA LEU A 14 4.02 -2.80 -33.09
C LEU A 14 3.04 -2.47 -31.96
N PHE A 15 1.74 -2.67 -32.17
CA PHE A 15 0.72 -2.44 -31.14
C PHE A 15 0.85 -3.44 -29.98
N LEU A 16 1.16 -4.70 -30.27
CA LEU A 16 1.41 -5.73 -29.25
C LEU A 16 2.70 -5.47 -28.46
N TYR A 17 3.75 -4.95 -29.09
CA TYR A 17 4.98 -4.54 -28.40
C TYR A 17 4.76 -3.32 -27.50
N SER A 18 3.91 -2.38 -27.91
CA SER A 18 3.58 -1.21 -27.09
C SER A 18 2.72 -1.57 -25.87
N CYS A 19 1.98 -2.67 -25.92
CA CYS A 19 1.13 -3.14 -24.82
C CYS A 19 1.89 -4.00 -23.79
N SER A 20 3.01 -4.63 -24.18
CA SER A 20 3.83 -5.46 -23.28
C SER A 20 4.91 -4.67 -22.52
N HIS A 21 5.22 -3.43 -22.93
CA HIS A 21 6.17 -2.57 -22.23
C HIS A 21 5.51 -1.64 -21.19
N ARG A 22 4.34 -2.02 -20.68
CA ARG A 22 3.87 -1.56 -19.37
C ARG A 22 4.19 -2.64 -18.35
N SER A 23 5.47 -2.98 -18.23
CA SER A 23 5.99 -3.42 -16.94
C SER A 23 5.85 -2.20 -16.03
N SER A 24 4.64 -2.06 -15.48
CA SER A 24 4.39 -1.23 -14.32
C SER A 24 5.56 -1.51 -13.41
N LYS A 25 6.40 -0.49 -13.15
CA LYS A 25 7.24 -0.51 -11.97
C LYS A 25 6.27 -0.70 -10.82
N LYS A 26 5.96 -1.96 -10.48
CA LYS A 26 5.37 -2.32 -9.22
C LYS A 26 6.40 -1.77 -8.26
N GLU A 27 6.06 -0.67 -7.61
CA GLU A 27 6.72 -0.30 -6.37
C GLU A 27 6.69 -1.56 -5.54
N ASP A 28 7.83 -2.24 -5.51
CA ASP A 28 8.02 -3.49 -4.82
C ASP A 28 8.15 -3.07 -3.36
N HIS A 29 7.02 -2.69 -2.75
CA HIS A 29 6.95 -2.34 -1.34
C HIS A 29 7.33 -3.58 -0.57
N LYS A 30 8.62 -3.66 -0.23
CA LYS A 30 9.19 -4.83 0.40
C LYS A 30 8.53 -5.01 1.76
N VAL A 31 7.88 -6.16 1.96
CA VAL A 31 7.31 -6.53 3.25
C VAL A 31 8.46 -6.75 4.23
N VAL A 32 8.43 -6.04 5.36
CA VAL A 32 9.43 -6.18 6.43
C VAL A 32 8.96 -7.14 7.51
N LEU A 33 7.68 -7.11 7.83
CA LEU A 33 7.07 -7.97 8.85
C LEU A 33 5.61 -8.27 8.47
N GLN A 34 5.18 -9.50 8.67
CA GLN A 34 3.78 -9.91 8.52
C GLN A 34 3.33 -10.64 9.78
N VAL A 35 2.23 -10.17 10.37
CA VAL A 35 1.64 -10.73 11.60
C VAL A 35 0.13 -10.83 11.40
N GLY A 36 -0.40 -12.06 11.30
CA GLY A 36 -1.82 -12.28 11.07
C GLY A 36 -2.33 -11.53 9.82
N THR A 37 -3.35 -10.69 10.01
CA THR A 37 -3.90 -9.83 8.94
C THR A 37 -3.14 -8.50 8.73
N TYR A 38 -2.19 -8.16 9.60
CA TYR A 38 -1.39 -6.94 9.50
C TYR A 38 -0.09 -7.18 8.74
N THR A 39 0.23 -6.28 7.81
CA THR A 39 1.48 -6.29 7.04
C THR A 39 2.18 -4.96 7.23
N LEU A 40 3.45 -5.01 7.61
CA LEU A 40 4.31 -3.84 7.73
C LEU A 40 5.23 -3.74 6.51
N LEU A 41 5.05 -2.67 5.76
CA LEU A 41 5.88 -2.36 4.59
C LEU A 41 7.17 -1.65 5.00
N GLN A 42 8.17 -1.67 4.12
CA GLN A 42 9.47 -1.05 4.36
C GLN A 42 9.38 0.45 4.69
N ASP A 43 8.53 1.16 3.97
CA ASP A 43 8.35 2.61 4.08
C ASP A 43 7.77 2.96 5.47
N GLU A 44 6.77 2.18 5.89
CA GLU A 44 6.13 2.28 7.21
C GLU A 44 7.10 1.91 8.32
N TYR A 45 7.92 0.87 8.12
CA TYR A 45 8.97 0.48 9.06
C TYR A 45 9.97 1.61 9.29
N TYR A 46 10.44 2.27 8.23
CA TYR A 46 11.38 3.39 8.38
C TYR A 46 10.74 4.58 9.11
N TYR A 47 9.48 4.89 8.80
CA TYR A 47 8.74 5.91 9.50
C TYR A 47 8.59 5.60 11.00
N LEU A 48 8.18 4.38 11.35
CA LEU A 48 8.05 3.94 12.74
C LEU A 48 9.39 3.97 13.47
N LYS A 49 10.45 3.49 12.82
CA LYS A 49 11.81 3.50 13.36
C LYS A 49 12.26 4.91 13.70
N GLU A 50 12.12 5.88 12.79
CA GLU A 50 12.52 7.27 13.07
C GLU A 50 11.61 7.94 14.11
N LYS A 51 10.32 7.60 14.13
CA LYS A 51 9.39 8.09 15.15
C LYS A 51 9.78 7.63 16.56
N LEU A 52 10.10 6.35 16.72
CA LEU A 52 10.39 5.70 18.01
C LEU A 52 11.83 5.90 18.50
N LYS A 53 12.78 6.12 17.58
CA LYS A 53 14.19 6.42 17.88
C LYS A 53 14.38 7.62 18.80
N ARG A 54 13.42 8.57 18.83
CA ARG A 54 13.46 9.71 19.76
C ARG A 54 13.25 9.31 21.22
N ASN A 55 12.61 8.16 21.46
CA ASN A 55 12.24 7.69 22.81
C ASN A 55 13.08 6.48 23.25
N HIS A 56 13.82 5.85 22.34
CA HIS A 56 14.59 4.63 22.63
C HIS A 56 16.07 4.82 22.27
N GLN A 57 16.93 4.51 23.24
CA GLN A 57 18.39 4.60 23.08
C GLN A 57 19.00 3.28 22.58
N ASP A 58 18.29 2.15 22.77
CA ASP A 58 18.71 0.82 22.31
C ASP A 58 17.90 0.36 21.08
N SER A 59 18.63 -0.09 20.06
CA SER A 59 18.07 -0.64 18.83
C SER A 59 17.27 -1.93 19.02
N ILE A 60 17.60 -2.75 20.03
CA ILE A 60 16.89 -4.01 20.28
C ILE A 60 15.50 -3.71 20.85
N GLN A 61 15.42 -2.84 21.87
CA GLN A 61 14.16 -2.41 22.46
C GLN A 61 13.23 -1.79 21.41
N LEU A 62 13.78 -0.99 20.50
CA LEU A 62 13.01 -0.39 19.41
C LEU A 62 12.43 -1.45 18.45
N LEU A 63 13.17 -2.51 18.15
CA LEU A 63 12.66 -3.61 17.32
C LEU A 63 11.57 -4.41 18.03
N GLU A 64 11.72 -4.65 19.33
CA GLU A 64 10.70 -5.30 20.15
C GLU A 64 9.41 -4.48 20.19
N GLU A 65 9.50 -3.17 20.39
CA GLU A 65 8.34 -2.29 20.40
C GLU A 65 7.63 -2.28 19.03
N ILE A 66 8.37 -2.22 17.92
CA ILE A 66 7.78 -2.30 16.57
C ILE A 66 7.04 -3.63 16.38
N ARG A 67 7.63 -4.73 16.84
CA ARG A 67 7.01 -6.06 16.77
C ARG A 67 5.73 -6.11 17.60
N ASP A 68 5.76 -5.59 18.82
CA ASP A 68 4.62 -5.64 19.74
C ASP A 68 3.46 -4.75 19.22
N GLN A 69 3.78 -3.59 18.62
CA GLN A 69 2.81 -2.76 17.90
C GLN A 69 2.17 -3.52 16.73
N ALA A 70 2.96 -4.28 15.95
CA ALA A 70 2.42 -5.07 14.85
C ALA A 70 1.45 -6.16 15.32
N TYR A 71 1.75 -6.84 16.44
CA TYR A 71 0.81 -7.79 17.06
C TYR A 71 -0.49 -7.13 17.52
N LEU A 72 -0.39 -5.96 18.15
CA LEU A 72 -1.57 -5.23 18.63
C LEU A 72 -2.45 -4.77 17.47
N LEU A 73 -1.85 -4.30 16.37
CA LEU A 73 -2.57 -3.90 15.16
C LEU A 73 -3.21 -5.10 14.45
N ALA A 74 -2.51 -6.24 14.37
CA ALA A 74 -3.07 -7.47 13.83
C ALA A 74 -4.32 -7.90 14.61
N PHE A 75 -4.23 -7.91 15.95
CA PHE A 75 -5.35 -8.21 16.82
C PHE A 75 -6.51 -7.22 16.63
N ALA A 76 -6.22 -5.92 16.58
CA ALA A 76 -7.24 -4.90 16.35
C ALA A 76 -7.97 -5.08 15.01
N ASN A 77 -7.25 -5.42 13.94
CA ASN A 77 -7.81 -5.69 12.64
C ASN A 77 -8.70 -6.94 12.64
N GLU A 78 -8.22 -8.03 13.23
CA GLU A 78 -8.95 -9.30 13.31
C GLU A 78 -10.27 -9.17 14.10
N HIS A 79 -10.26 -8.35 15.16
CA HIS A 79 -11.43 -8.11 16.00
C HIS A 79 -12.28 -6.90 15.58
N ARG A 80 -11.96 -6.27 14.44
CA ARG A 80 -12.67 -5.09 13.90
C ARG A 80 -12.70 -3.89 14.86
N TYR A 81 -11.65 -3.74 15.66
CA TYR A 81 -11.41 -2.54 16.47
C TYR A 81 -10.83 -1.39 15.63
N ASP A 82 -10.38 -1.66 14.40
CA ASP A 82 -10.09 -0.59 13.45
C ASP A 82 -11.38 0.12 13.01
N THR A 83 -11.58 1.31 13.60
CA THR A 83 -12.74 2.18 13.37
C THR A 83 -12.46 3.27 12.34
N ILE A 84 -11.28 3.31 11.72
CA ILE A 84 -10.89 4.36 10.76
C ILE A 84 -11.90 4.44 9.61
N ASN A 85 -12.32 3.29 9.09
CA ASN A 85 -13.32 3.25 8.01
C ASN A 85 -14.69 3.81 8.43
N GLU A 86 -15.08 3.60 9.69
CA GLU A 86 -16.34 4.15 10.22
C GLU A 86 -16.22 5.66 10.46
N LEU A 87 -15.08 6.12 10.96
CA LEU A 87 -14.74 7.54 11.09
C LEU A 87 -14.76 8.26 9.73
N ASN A 88 -14.16 7.66 8.69
CA ASN A 88 -14.15 8.23 7.34
C ASN A 88 -15.56 8.36 6.77
N LYS A 89 -16.42 7.36 6.97
CA LYS A 89 -17.84 7.46 6.56
C LYS A 89 -18.54 8.62 7.26
N ARG A 90 -18.34 8.77 8.57
CA ARG A 90 -18.96 9.86 9.34
C ARG A 90 -18.46 11.22 8.88
N LEU A 91 -17.17 11.33 8.57
CA LEU A 91 -16.58 12.53 8.00
C LEU A 91 -17.21 12.87 6.64
N ASP A 92 -17.33 11.89 5.73
CA ASP A 92 -17.96 12.09 4.43
C ASP A 92 -19.41 12.57 4.56
N TYR A 93 -20.18 12.00 5.49
CA TYR A 93 -21.54 12.46 5.77
C TYR A 93 -21.56 13.91 6.25
N ALA A 94 -20.67 14.28 7.18
CA ALA A 94 -20.58 15.64 7.68
C ALA A 94 -20.22 16.62 6.54
N LEU A 95 -19.23 16.29 5.71
CA LEU A 95 -18.82 17.13 4.58
C LEU A 95 -19.96 17.35 3.57
N LYS A 96 -20.69 16.28 3.22
CA LYS A 96 -21.86 16.39 2.32
C LYS A 96 -22.94 17.29 2.91
N PHE A 97 -23.20 17.18 4.21
CA PHE A 97 -24.17 18.03 4.88
C PHE A 97 -23.76 19.51 4.85
N TYR A 98 -22.50 19.82 5.13
CA TYR A 98 -21.98 21.18 5.13
C TYR A 98 -21.91 21.83 3.74
N ILE A 99 -21.69 21.04 2.68
CA ILE A 99 -21.63 21.56 1.30
C ILE A 99 -23.04 21.77 0.71
N ALA A 100 -24.06 21.07 1.22
CA ALA A 100 -25.44 21.18 0.75
C ALA A 100 -26.24 22.34 1.39
N GLN A 101 -25.59 23.15 2.23
CA GLN A 101 -26.16 24.31 2.93
C GLN A 101 -25.69 25.61 2.29
#